data_AF-A0A509L343-F1
#
_entry.id   AF-A0A509L343-F1
#
_cell.length_a   1.000
_cell.length_b   1.000
_cell.length_c   1.000
_cell.angle_alpha   90.00
_cell.angle_beta   90.00
_cell.angle_gamma   90.00
#
_symmetry.space_group_name_H-M   'P 1'
#
loop_
_entity.id
_entity.type
_entity.pdbx_description
1 polymer ?
#
loop_
_entity_poly.entity_id
_entity_poly.type
_entity_poly.pdbx_seq_one_letter_code
_entity_poly.pdbx_strand_id
1 'polypeptide(L)'
;MDFDLSIEQEMIRKEVRKFAKKEIAPIAAELDENEEFSSRITLKMGEIGLFGMIVPEAYGGQGLDYLSYIIAVEEIARVDGSQAATIAAGNSLGIGPLYYFGNDEQKKRYLPRLCSGEALWGFGLTEPTAGS
;
A
#
# COMPACT_ATOMS: atom_id res chain seq x y z
N MET A 1 15.64 24.85 -7.88
CA MET A 1 15.11 23.49 -7.74
C MET A 1 14.86 23.30 -6.27
N ASP A 2 13.62 22.97 -5.90
CA ASP A 2 13.25 22.71 -4.52
C ASP A 2 13.28 21.19 -4.31
N PHE A 3 13.95 20.75 -3.25
CA PHE A 3 14.11 19.34 -2.89
C PHE A 3 13.46 19.02 -1.54
N ASP A 4 12.84 20.01 -0.90
CA ASP A 4 12.14 19.80 0.35
C ASP A 4 10.79 19.12 0.11
N LEU A 5 10.34 18.35 1.10
CA LEU A 5 9.01 17.76 1.09
C LEU A 5 7.95 18.83 1.36
N SER A 6 6.78 18.67 0.75
CA SER A 6 5.62 19.47 1.11
C SER A 6 5.21 19.21 2.56
N ILE A 7 4.44 20.12 3.15
CA ILE A 7 3.90 19.94 4.52
C ILE A 7 3.07 18.65 4.60
N GLU A 8 2.28 18.34 3.56
CA GLU A 8 1.47 17.13 3.46
C GLU A 8 2.33 15.86 3.41
N GLN A 9 3.36 15.85 2.56
CA GLN A 9 4.30 14.73 2.44
C GLN A 9 5.06 14.49 3.75
N GLU A 10 5.44 15.57 4.45
CA GLU A 10 6.10 15.48 5.77
C GLU A 10 5.16 14.94 6.86
N MET A 11 3.87 15.30 6.83
CA MET A 11 2.87 14.73 7.74
C MET A 11 2.68 13.23 7.50
N ILE A 12 2.54 12.81 6.23
CA ILE A 12 2.44 11.40 5.85
C ILE A 12 3.66 10.64 6.34
N ARG A 13 4.87 11.15 6.08
CA ARG A 13 6.12 10.54 6.56
C ARG A 13 6.09 10.27 8.07
N LYS A 14 5.68 11.26 8.86
CA LYS A 14 5.65 11.15 10.33
C LYS A 14 4.62 10.14 10.82
N GLU A 15 3.40 10.18 10.29
CA GLU A 15 2.33 9.29 10.74
C GLU A 15 2.57 7.84 10.32
N VAL A 16 3.04 7.61 9.09
CA VAL A 16 3.38 6.25 8.62
C VAL A 16 4.55 5.68 9.42
N ARG A 17 5.59 6.47 9.70
CA ARG A 17 6.70 6.04 10.57
C ARG A 17 6.24 5.66 11.97
N LYS A 18 5.35 6.46 12.55
CA LYS A 18 4.79 6.22 13.89
C LYS A 18 3.97 4.94 13.90
N PHE A 19 3.13 4.73 12.87
CA PHE A 19 2.38 3.49 12.68
C PHE A 19 3.32 2.28 12.57
N ALA A 20 4.31 2.34 11.68
CA ALA A 20 5.26 1.24 11.47
C ALA A 20 5.97 0.84 12.78
N LYS A 21 6.48 1.81 13.55
CA LYS A 21 7.14 1.56 14.83
C LYS A 21 6.21 0.98 15.90
N LYS A 22 4.93 1.35 15.89
CA LYS A 22 3.98 0.96 16.93
C LYS A 22 3.29 -0.37 16.63
N GLU A 23 2.88 -0.58 15.39
CA GLU A 23 1.98 -1.66 15.01
C GLU A 23 2.70 -2.81 14.27
N ILE A 24 3.82 -2.52 13.59
CA ILE A 24 4.57 -3.52 12.79
C ILE A 24 5.83 -3.96 13.53
N ALA A 25 6.67 -3.03 13.96
CA ALA A 25 7.99 -3.34 14.54
C ALA A 25 7.96 -4.36 15.69
N PRO A 26 6.97 -4.36 16.61
CA PRO A 26 6.96 -5.31 17.72
C PRO A 26 6.78 -6.78 17.30
N ILE A 27 6.26 -7.05 16.11
CA ILE A 27 5.94 -8.42 15.65
C ILE A 27 6.65 -8.81 14.35
N ALA A 28 7.37 -7.89 13.70
CA ALA A 28 8.03 -8.12 12.42
C ALA A 28 8.97 -9.34 12.44
N ALA A 29 9.83 -9.45 13.47
CA ALA A 29 10.78 -10.55 13.58
C ALA A 29 10.09 -11.92 13.77
N GLU A 30 9.01 -11.97 14.56
CA GLU A 30 8.23 -13.20 14.75
C GLU A 30 7.53 -13.64 13.46
N LEU A 31 6.99 -12.68 12.69
CA LEU A 31 6.37 -12.98 11.39
C LEU A 31 7.39 -13.48 10.38
N ASP A 32 8.59 -12.90 10.37
CA ASP A 32 9.70 -13.35 9.51
C ASP A 32 10.15 -14.77 9.86
N GLU A 33 10.43 -15.05 11.14
CA GLU A 33 10.85 -16.38 11.62
C GLU A 33 9.80 -17.47 11.33
N ASN A 34 8.52 -17.12 11.38
CA ASN A 34 7.41 -18.06 11.15
C ASN A 34 6.89 -18.06 9.71
N GLU A 35 7.44 -17.24 8.81
CA GLU A 35 6.95 -17.05 7.44
C GLU A 35 5.43 -16.71 7.39
N GLU A 36 4.93 -15.95 8.36
CA GLU A 36 3.50 -15.71 8.54
C GLU A 36 3.03 -14.40 7.90
N PHE A 37 1.97 -14.49 7.08
CA PHE A 37 1.28 -13.31 6.57
C PHE A 37 0.27 -12.76 7.57
N SER A 38 0.48 -11.53 8.05
CA SER A 38 -0.43 -10.89 9.00
C SER A 38 -1.58 -10.13 8.30
N SER A 39 -2.72 -10.78 8.13
CA SER A 39 -3.97 -10.13 7.69
C SER A 39 -4.40 -8.99 8.63
N ARG A 40 -4.05 -9.09 9.92
CA ARG A 40 -4.33 -8.05 10.91
C ARG A 40 -3.55 -6.77 10.65
N ILE A 41 -2.25 -6.84 10.34
CA ILE A 41 -1.48 -5.65 9.96
C ILE A 41 -2.04 -5.08 8.66
N THR A 42 -2.35 -5.94 7.68
CA THR A 42 -2.93 -5.51 6.40
C THR A 42 -4.18 -4.67 6.58
N LEU A 43 -5.14 -5.13 7.39
CA LEU A 43 -6.36 -4.36 7.69
C LEU A 43 -6.03 -3.02 8.36
N LYS A 44 -5.13 -3.00 9.34
CA LYS A 44 -4.69 -1.75 9.99
C LYS A 44 -4.03 -0.77 9.02
N MET A 45 -3.26 -1.27 8.05
CA MET A 45 -2.68 -0.44 6.98
C MET A 45 -3.77 0.17 6.08
N GLY A 46 -4.83 -0.60 5.79
CA GLY A 46 -6.01 -0.11 5.09
C GLY A 46 -6.80 0.95 5.89
N GLU A 47 -6.98 0.76 7.20
CA GLU A 47 -7.67 1.71 8.08
C GLU A 47 -7.02 3.10 8.09
N ILE A 48 -5.70 3.17 7.92
CA ILE A 48 -4.96 4.45 7.85
C ILE A 48 -4.72 4.94 6.41
N GLY A 49 -5.31 4.27 5.41
CA GLY A 49 -5.28 4.72 4.01
C GLY A 49 -4.00 4.39 3.24
N LEU A 50 -3.23 3.37 3.63
CA LEU A 50 -2.02 2.98 2.86
C LEU A 50 -2.34 2.24 1.55
N PHE A 51 -3.58 1.80 1.35
CA PHE A 51 -4.05 1.27 0.07
C PHE A 51 -4.92 2.30 -0.64
N GLY A 52 -4.75 2.42 -1.96
CA GLY A 52 -5.48 3.41 -2.76
C GLY A 52 -5.00 4.84 -2.58
N MET A 53 -3.73 5.06 -2.19
CA MET A 53 -3.22 6.40 -1.88
C MET A 53 -3.43 7.38 -3.04
N ILE A 54 -3.16 6.95 -4.27
CA ILE A 54 -3.32 7.79 -5.48
C ILE A 54 -4.71 7.68 -6.12
N VAL A 55 -5.56 6.79 -5.62
CA VAL A 55 -6.90 6.56 -6.18
C VAL A 55 -7.82 7.67 -5.67
N PRO A 56 -8.66 8.28 -6.52
CA PRO A 56 -9.60 9.31 -6.09
C PRO A 56 -10.57 8.81 -5.02
N GLU A 57 -10.99 9.71 -4.12
CA GLU A 57 -11.98 9.44 -3.08
C GLU A 57 -13.29 8.85 -3.64
N ALA A 58 -13.69 9.23 -4.86
CA ALA A 58 -14.87 8.69 -5.54
C ALA A 58 -14.84 7.16 -5.73
N TYR A 59 -13.67 6.54 -5.63
CA TYR A 59 -13.49 5.08 -5.68
C TYR A 59 -12.96 4.50 -4.35
N GLY A 60 -12.98 5.27 -3.27
CA GLY A 60 -12.55 4.86 -1.93
C GLY A 60 -11.06 5.02 -1.63
N GLY A 61 -10.30 5.73 -2.48
CA GLY A 61 -8.89 6.04 -2.22
C GLY A 61 -8.67 7.38 -1.51
N GLN A 62 -7.43 7.85 -1.46
CA GLN A 62 -7.04 9.09 -0.75
C GLN A 62 -6.79 10.30 -1.67
N GLY A 63 -6.68 10.10 -2.99
CA GLY A 63 -6.43 11.18 -3.95
C GLY A 63 -5.07 11.89 -3.80
N LEU A 64 -4.11 11.27 -3.13
CA LEU A 64 -2.77 11.79 -2.88
C LEU A 64 -1.86 11.67 -4.12
N ASP A 65 -0.71 12.34 -4.06
CA ASP A 65 0.31 12.23 -5.10
C ASP A 65 1.17 10.95 -4.97
N TYR A 66 1.88 10.63 -6.05
CA TYR A 66 2.78 9.47 -6.08
C TYR A 66 3.96 9.60 -5.13
N LEU A 67 4.43 10.82 -4.84
CA LEU A 67 5.55 11.03 -3.93
C LEU A 67 5.16 10.68 -2.49
N SER A 68 3.97 11.07 -2.06
CA SER A 68 3.35 10.69 -0.80
C SER A 68 3.22 9.18 -0.67
N TYR A 69 2.79 8.51 -1.74
CA TYR A 69 2.73 7.05 -1.79
C TYR A 69 4.12 6.41 -1.58
N ILE A 70 5.15 6.86 -2.31
CA ILE A 70 6.49 6.28 -2.17
C ILE A 70 7.12 6.59 -0.81
N ILE A 71 6.84 7.76 -0.22
CA ILE A 71 7.23 8.06 1.16
C ILE A 71 6.60 7.07 2.14
N ALA A 72 5.32 6.74 1.98
CA ALA A 72 4.68 5.75 2.83
C ALA A 72 5.34 4.36 2.68
N VAL A 73 5.62 3.94 1.45
CA VAL A 73 6.35 2.68 1.18
C VAL A 73 7.71 2.67 1.86
N GLU A 74 8.47 3.75 1.74
CA GLU A 74 9.79 3.90 2.37
C GLU A 74 9.68 3.75 3.89
N GLU A 75 8.75 4.45 4.54
CA GLU A 75 8.62 4.43 5.99
C GLU A 75 8.19 3.07 6.55
N ILE A 76 7.36 2.30 5.83
CA ILE A 76 7.08 0.90 6.20
C ILE A 76 8.33 0.03 6.01
N ALA A 77 9.05 0.19 4.89
CA ALA A 77 10.25 -0.59 4.58
C ALA A 77 11.39 -0.40 5.58
N ARG A 78 11.42 0.72 6.32
CA ARG A 78 12.36 0.94 7.43
C ARG A 78 12.18 -0.04 8.58
N VAL A 79 11.01 -0.67 8.68
CA VAL A 79 10.64 -1.58 9.77
C VAL A 79 10.48 -2.99 9.26
N ASP A 80 9.77 -3.19 8.16
CA ASP A 80 9.47 -4.51 7.62
C ASP A 80 9.33 -4.49 6.09
N GLY A 81 10.16 -5.29 5.41
CA GLY A 81 10.18 -5.38 3.96
C GLY A 81 8.95 -6.07 3.38
N SER A 82 8.36 -7.04 4.08
CA SER A 82 7.20 -7.81 3.63
C SER A 82 5.92 -6.96 3.63
N GLN A 83 5.70 -6.15 4.66
CA GLN A 83 4.60 -5.19 4.72
C GLN A 83 4.77 -4.08 3.68
N ALA A 84 6.01 -3.60 3.47
CA ALA A 84 6.30 -2.62 2.42
C ALA A 84 6.02 -3.18 1.02
N ALA A 85 6.45 -4.41 0.75
CA ALA A 85 6.13 -5.11 -0.50
C ALA A 85 4.63 -5.32 -0.67
N THR A 86 3.89 -5.60 0.41
CA THR A 86 2.43 -5.75 0.40
C THR A 86 1.73 -4.47 -0.04
N ILE A 87 2.09 -3.31 0.53
CA ILE A 87 1.49 -2.04 0.10
C ILE A 87 1.96 -1.62 -1.29
N ALA A 88 3.21 -1.90 -1.65
CA ALA A 88 3.77 -1.56 -2.96
C ALA A 88 3.09 -2.36 -4.08
N ALA A 89 2.98 -3.68 -3.91
CA ALA A 89 2.29 -4.56 -4.84
C ALA A 89 0.78 -4.28 -4.84
N GLY A 90 0.17 -4.09 -3.67
CA GLY A 90 -1.26 -3.81 -3.54
C GLY A 90 -1.69 -2.55 -4.29
N ASN A 91 -0.95 -1.44 -4.13
CA ASN A 91 -1.23 -0.20 -4.85
C ASN A 91 -0.85 -0.28 -6.33
N SER A 92 0.39 -0.66 -6.64
CA SER A 92 0.91 -0.52 -8.01
C SER A 92 0.44 -1.62 -8.95
N LEU A 93 0.31 -2.86 -8.46
CA LEU A 93 0.07 -4.04 -9.29
C LEU A 93 -1.34 -4.61 -9.13
N GLY A 94 -1.91 -4.54 -7.93
CA GLY A 94 -3.30 -4.94 -7.67
C GLY A 94 -4.30 -3.86 -8.09
N ILE A 95 -4.23 -2.70 -7.43
CA ILE A 95 -5.13 -1.55 -7.64
C ILE A 95 -4.84 -0.84 -8.98
N GLY A 96 -3.57 -0.61 -9.29
CA GLY A 96 -3.11 0.19 -10.44
C GLY A 96 -3.78 -0.19 -11.76
N PRO A 97 -3.67 -1.44 -12.24
CA PRO A 97 -4.26 -1.84 -13.52
C PRO A 97 -5.77 -1.62 -13.58
N LEU A 98 -6.49 -1.91 -12.50
CA LEU A 98 -7.93 -1.67 -12.41
C LEU A 98 -8.26 -0.18 -12.44
N TYR A 99 -7.49 0.65 -11.72
CA TYR A 99 -7.70 2.09 -11.70
C TYR A 99 -7.44 2.73 -13.06
N TYR A 100 -6.37 2.35 -13.74
CA TYR A 100 -6.00 2.94 -15.03
C TYR A 100 -6.86 2.43 -16.19
N PHE A 101 -7.18 1.13 -16.22
CA PHE A 101 -7.76 0.48 -17.40
C PHE A 101 -9.16 -0.11 -17.18
N GLY A 102 -9.63 -0.18 -15.94
CA GLY A 102 -11.01 -0.60 -15.67
C GLY A 102 -12.03 0.39 -16.23
N ASN A 103 -13.24 -0.09 -16.50
CA ASN A 103 -14.39 0.77 -16.72
C ASN A 103 -14.97 1.29 -15.38
N ASP A 104 -15.88 2.24 -15.43
CA ASP A 104 -16.46 2.86 -14.22
C ASP A 104 -17.17 1.84 -13.29
N GLU A 105 -17.87 0.87 -13.87
CA GLU A 105 -18.55 -0.20 -13.12
C GLU A 105 -17.55 -1.07 -12.35
N GLN A 106 -16.46 -1.49 -13.02
CA GLN A 106 -15.39 -2.27 -12.40
C GLN A 106 -14.70 -1.48 -11.28
N LYS A 107 -14.39 -0.20 -11.52
CA LYS A 107 -13.76 0.66 -10.52
C LYS A 107 -14.62 0.79 -9.28
N LYS A 108 -15.90 1.16 -9.43
CA LYS A 108 -16.85 1.29 -8.32
C LYS A 108 -17.08 -0.02 -7.58
N ARG A 109 -17.07 -1.15 -8.28
CA ARG A 109 -17.29 -2.47 -7.68
C ARG A 109 -16.12 -2.97 -6.84
N TYR A 110 -14.89 -2.77 -7.32
CA TYR A 110 -13.72 -3.47 -6.75
C TYR A 110 -12.78 -2.55 -5.96
N LEU A 111 -12.57 -1.30 -6.39
CA LEU A 111 -11.60 -0.40 -5.74
C LEU A 111 -11.91 -0.13 -4.26
N PRO A 112 -13.16 0.08 -3.81
CA PRO A 112 -13.41 0.39 -2.39
C PRO A 112 -12.90 -0.68 -1.43
N ARG A 113 -13.02 -1.97 -1.80
CA ARG A 113 -12.55 -3.10 -0.98
C ARG A 113 -11.04 -3.28 -1.01
N LEU A 114 -10.41 -2.90 -2.12
CA LEU A 114 -8.95 -2.93 -2.25
C LEU A 114 -8.30 -1.75 -1.50
N CYS A 115 -8.89 -0.55 -1.58
CA CYS A 115 -8.38 0.65 -0.90
C CYS A 115 -8.54 0.59 0.62
N SER A 116 -9.54 -0.15 1.13
CA SER A 116 -9.71 -0.40 2.57
C SER A 116 -8.85 -1.54 3.11
N GLY A 117 -8.13 -2.28 2.26
CA GLY A 117 -7.37 -3.46 2.67
C GLY A 117 -8.23 -4.68 3.05
N GLU A 118 -9.56 -4.62 2.91
CA GLU A 118 -10.46 -5.77 3.12
C GLU A 118 -10.21 -6.91 2.13
N ALA A 119 -9.68 -6.58 0.96
CA ALA A 119 -9.23 -7.52 -0.04
C ALA A 119 -7.88 -7.07 -0.59
N LEU A 120 -7.05 -8.05 -0.94
CA LEU A 120 -5.82 -7.84 -1.69
C LEU A 120 -5.89 -8.60 -3.01
N TRP A 121 -5.32 -8.01 -4.06
CA TRP A 121 -5.12 -8.67 -5.35
C TRP A 121 -3.63 -8.85 -5.61
N GLY A 122 -3.28 -10.03 -6.14
CA GLY A 122 -1.99 -10.28 -6.74
C GLY A 122 -1.98 -9.93 -8.22
N PHE A 123 -0.78 -9.82 -8.79
CA PHE A 123 -0.58 -9.57 -10.22
C PHE A 123 0.15 -10.76 -10.85
N GLY A 124 -0.60 -11.60 -11.56
CA GLY A 124 -0.08 -12.76 -12.25
C GLY A 124 0.43 -12.39 -13.63
N LEU A 125 1.73 -12.16 -13.75
CA LEU A 125 2.41 -11.93 -15.04
C LEU A 125 3.46 -13.01 -15.33
N THR A 126 4.29 -13.33 -14.35
CA THR A 126 5.41 -14.28 -14.50
C THR A 126 4.91 -15.71 -14.62
N GLU A 127 5.51 -16.49 -15.54
CA GLU A 127 5.24 -17.92 -15.75
C GLU A 127 6.55 -18.74 -15.67
N PRO A 128 6.50 -20.08 -15.50
CA PRO A 128 7.70 -20.91 -15.42
C PRO A 128 8.67 -20.78 -16.60
N THR A 129 8.16 -20.40 -17.78
CA THR A 129 8.94 -20.21 -19.01
C THR A 129 8.89 -18.77 -19.53
N ALA A 130 8.28 -17.85 -18.78
CA ALA A 130 8.16 -16.45 -19.15
C ALA A 130 8.51 -15.57 -17.95
N GLY A 131 9.80 -15.24 -17.91
CA GLY A 131 10.48 -14.30 -17.04
C GLY A 131 11.71 -13.79 -17.80
N SER A 132 12.50 -12.89 -17.22
CA SER A 132 13.75 -12.40 -17.83
C SER A 132 14.79 -13.50 -18.06
#